data_AF-A0A961GZZ4-F1
#
_entry.id   AF-A0A961GZZ4-F1
#
_cell.length_a   1.000
_cell.length_b   1.000
_cell.length_c   1.000
_cell.angle_alpha   90.00
_cell.angle_beta   90.00
_cell.angle_gamma   90.00
#
_symmetry.space_group_name_H-M   'P 1'
#
loop_
_entity.id
_entity.type
_entity.pdbx_description
1 polymer ?
#
loop_
_entity_poly.entity_id
_entity_poly.type
_entity_poly.pdbx_seq_one_letter_code
_entity_poly.pdbx_strand_id
1 'polypeptide(L)'
;AHISGRAKRRINFYQGQGAIFEHYGIQKQIDNAFYRQVWMPCGGYIVIDQTEALVSIDVNTGRNKGHKDVDKLLLETNLEAAAEVARQLRLRNMGGLIVVDFIDMKHRRDQQAVYKLMLEHLKRDKAKTQVLPISQFGLMEMTRQRLNESLGTTLYEDCPYCKGHGQVKTPLTMSVELQRRLVSVLGRAKEDQKSLIVVVHPEVMNRLKTEDGEHLVDLERKYQARLTFRSDPAFHREQIMLANATTGEEIRP
;
A
#
# COMPACT_ATOMS: atom_id res chain seq x y z
N ALA A 1 -1.35 -26.27 -32.10
CA ALA A 1 -0.37 -26.76 -31.09
C ALA A 1 -0.53 -28.27 -30.92
N HIS A 2 0.52 -29.07 -31.11
CA HIS A 2 0.47 -30.52 -30.89
C HIS A 2 0.52 -30.82 -29.38
N ILE A 3 -0.60 -31.28 -28.82
CA ILE A 3 -0.66 -31.77 -27.44
C ILE A 3 -0.06 -33.18 -27.40
N SER A 4 0.91 -33.42 -26.52
CA SER A 4 1.54 -34.74 -26.36
C SER A 4 0.51 -35.82 -25.97
N GLY A 5 0.73 -37.06 -26.42
CA GLY A 5 -0.19 -38.18 -26.13
C GLY A 5 -0.44 -38.40 -24.63
N ARG A 6 0.58 -38.15 -23.79
CA ARG A 6 0.46 -38.22 -22.32
C ARG A 6 -0.39 -37.10 -21.74
N ALA A 7 -0.31 -35.88 -22.29
CA ALA A 7 -1.11 -34.75 -21.84
C ALA A 7 -2.58 -34.88 -22.27
N LYS A 8 -2.85 -35.43 -23.47
CA LYS A 8 -4.23 -35.65 -23.96
C LYS A 8 -5.10 -36.40 -22.96
N ARG A 9 -4.57 -37.42 -22.28
CA ARG A 9 -5.31 -38.21 -21.27
C ARG A 9 -5.63 -37.44 -19.97
N ARG A 10 -5.03 -36.26 -19.77
CA ARG A 10 -5.24 -35.42 -18.58
C ARG A 10 -6.11 -34.18 -18.87
N ILE A 11 -6.53 -33.99 -20.12
CA ILE A 11 -7.33 -32.84 -20.55
C ILE A 11 -8.77 -33.31 -20.62
N ASN A 12 -9.61 -32.78 -19.73
CA ASN A 12 -11.03 -33.05 -19.69
C ASN A 12 -11.79 -31.73 -19.87
N PHE A 13 -12.86 -31.76 -20.65
CA PHE A 13 -13.76 -30.61 -20.79
C PHE A 13 -14.69 -30.54 -19.59
N TYR A 14 -14.76 -29.37 -18.95
CA TYR A 14 -15.67 -29.13 -17.84
C TYR A 14 -17.09 -28.85 -18.38
N GLN A 15 -18.05 -29.69 -18.00
CA GLN A 15 -19.45 -29.63 -18.47
C GLN A 15 -20.44 -29.17 -17.40
N GLY A 16 -19.96 -28.68 -16.25
CA GLY A 16 -20.84 -28.18 -15.19
C GLY A 16 -21.48 -26.84 -15.57
N GLN A 17 -22.60 -26.52 -14.91
CA GLN A 17 -23.39 -25.31 -15.20
C GLN A 17 -22.82 -24.01 -14.58
N GLY A 18 -21.83 -24.10 -13.67
CA GLY A 18 -21.23 -22.94 -13.00
C GLY A 18 -19.83 -22.59 -13.53
N ALA A 19 -19.24 -21.49 -13.04
CA ALA A 19 -17.86 -21.16 -13.36
C ALA A 19 -16.91 -22.23 -12.78
N ILE A 20 -15.93 -22.68 -13.56
CA ILE A 20 -15.04 -23.79 -13.18
C ILE A 20 -14.30 -23.52 -11.85
N PHE A 21 -13.85 -22.29 -11.61
CA PHE A 21 -13.14 -21.94 -10.36
C PHE A 21 -14.05 -21.87 -9.14
N GLU A 22 -15.32 -21.47 -9.31
CA GLU A 22 -16.30 -21.52 -8.23
C GLU A 22 -16.62 -22.95 -7.85
N HIS A 23 -16.82 -23.81 -8.85
CA HIS A 23 -17.08 -25.24 -8.64
C HIS A 23 -15.98 -25.93 -7.82
N TYR A 24 -14.72 -25.58 -8.05
CA TYR A 24 -13.58 -26.09 -7.27
C TYR A 24 -13.26 -25.30 -6.00
N GLY A 25 -14.05 -24.26 -5.66
CA GLY A 25 -13.80 -23.43 -4.48
C GLY A 25 -12.50 -22.61 -4.54
N ILE A 26 -11.99 -22.37 -5.75
CA ILE A 26 -10.73 -21.64 -6.00
C ILE A 26 -10.99 -20.14 -6.16
N GLN A 27 -12.18 -19.73 -6.60
CA GLN A 27 -12.50 -18.32 -6.88
C GLN A 27 -12.18 -17.41 -5.70
N LYS A 28 -12.65 -17.77 -4.49
CA LYS A 28 -12.34 -17.03 -3.26
C LYS A 28 -10.84 -16.91 -2.99
N GLN A 29 -10.06 -17.93 -3.32
CA GLN A 29 -8.60 -17.88 -3.13
C GLN A 29 -7.93 -16.95 -4.15
N ILE A 30 -8.46 -16.86 -5.37
CA ILE A 30 -8.00 -15.91 -6.39
C ILE A 30 -8.32 -14.49 -5.96
N ASP A 31 -9.57 -14.23 -5.55
CA ASP A 31 -10.01 -12.91 -5.10
C ASP A 31 -9.18 -12.46 -3.89
N ASN A 32 -8.91 -13.38 -2.97
CA ASN A 32 -8.12 -13.10 -1.78
C ASN A 32 -6.60 -12.99 -2.04
N ALA A 33 -6.12 -13.42 -3.21
CA ALA A 33 -4.68 -13.45 -3.52
C ALA A 33 -4.09 -12.03 -3.64
N PHE A 34 -4.90 -10.99 -3.73
CA PHE A 34 -4.41 -9.60 -3.86
C PHE A 34 -4.67 -8.74 -2.64
N TYR A 35 -5.34 -9.26 -1.61
CA TYR A 35 -5.46 -8.51 -0.37
C TYR A 35 -4.10 -8.30 0.28
N ARG A 36 -3.90 -7.12 0.84
CA ARG A 36 -2.71 -6.78 1.63
C ARG A 36 -2.55 -7.72 2.83
N GLN A 37 -3.67 -8.13 3.45
CA GLN A 37 -3.70 -9.05 4.59
C GLN A 37 -4.19 -10.43 4.16
N VAL A 38 -3.48 -11.49 4.57
CA VAL A 38 -3.85 -12.89 4.30
C VAL A 38 -4.00 -13.63 5.62
N TRP A 39 -5.22 -14.03 5.94
CA TRP A 39 -5.53 -14.79 7.14
C TRP A 39 -5.12 -16.25 7.00
N MET A 40 -4.54 -16.78 8.08
CA MET A 40 -4.10 -18.16 8.22
C MET A 40 -5.12 -18.94 9.07
N PRO A 41 -5.35 -20.24 8.80
CA PRO A 41 -6.17 -21.13 9.62
C PRO A 41 -6.00 -21.00 11.15
N CYS A 42 -4.80 -20.79 11.68
CA CYS A 42 -4.60 -20.58 13.13
C CYS A 42 -5.24 -19.30 13.69
N GLY A 43 -5.75 -18.41 12.83
CA GLY A 43 -6.29 -17.11 13.22
C GLY A 43 -5.25 -15.99 13.27
N GLY A 44 -3.99 -16.28 12.93
CA GLY A 44 -2.98 -15.28 12.57
C GLY A 44 -3.18 -14.77 11.15
N TYR A 45 -2.36 -13.80 10.74
CA TYR A 45 -2.35 -13.29 9.37
C TYR A 45 -0.97 -12.77 8.99
N ILE A 46 -0.68 -12.76 7.69
CA ILE A 46 0.48 -12.07 7.14
C ILE A 46 0.05 -10.78 6.43
N VAL A 47 0.88 -9.75 6.50
CA VAL A 47 0.73 -8.48 5.80
C VAL A 47 1.80 -8.43 4.72
N ILE A 48 1.43 -8.19 3.47
CA ILE A 48 2.36 -8.17 2.34
C ILE A 48 2.39 -6.75 1.77
N ASP A 49 3.54 -6.10 1.85
CA ASP A 49 3.79 -4.77 1.31
C ASP A 49 4.85 -4.83 0.21
N GLN A 50 4.44 -4.52 -1.01
CA GLN A 50 5.36 -4.41 -2.15
C GLN A 50 5.81 -2.96 -2.29
N THR A 51 7.11 -2.73 -2.16
CA THR A 51 7.74 -1.43 -2.39
C THR A 51 8.51 -1.44 -3.72
N GLU A 52 9.15 -0.32 -4.06
CA GLU A 52 10.01 -0.22 -5.24
C GLU A 52 11.19 -1.21 -5.19
N ALA A 53 11.87 -1.30 -4.05
CA ALA A 53 13.11 -2.06 -3.92
C ALA A 53 12.89 -3.52 -3.48
N LEU A 54 11.91 -3.76 -2.60
CA LEU A 54 11.69 -5.06 -1.97
C LEU A 54 10.23 -5.33 -1.63
N VAL A 55 9.94 -6.60 -1.36
CA VAL A 55 8.68 -7.04 -0.74
C VAL A 55 8.92 -7.26 0.74
N SER A 56 8.16 -6.56 1.59
CA SER A 56 8.14 -6.78 3.03
C SER A 56 6.94 -7.65 3.41
N ILE A 57 7.14 -8.61 4.29
CA ILE A 57 6.07 -9.46 4.80
C ILE A 57 6.14 -9.53 6.32
N ASP A 58 5.08 -9.11 7.00
CA ASP A 58 4.97 -9.08 8.46
C ASP A 58 3.99 -10.15 8.97
N VAL A 59 4.32 -10.82 10.08
CA VAL A 59 3.54 -11.95 10.63
C VAL A 59 2.88 -11.55 11.95
N ASN A 60 1.55 -11.69 12.00
CA ASN A 60 0.75 -11.32 13.16
C ASN A 60 -0.03 -12.51 13.73
N THR A 61 -0.12 -12.58 15.06
CA THR A 61 -0.91 -13.60 15.78
C THR A 61 -2.41 -13.40 15.67
N GLY A 62 -2.88 -12.18 15.40
CA GLY A 62 -4.29 -11.88 15.15
C GLY A 62 -5.23 -12.35 16.27
N ARG A 63 -6.13 -13.28 15.93
CA ARG A 63 -7.12 -13.88 16.85
C ARG A 63 -6.56 -15.10 17.61
N ASN A 64 -5.34 -15.52 17.30
CA ASN A 64 -4.69 -16.67 17.93
C ASN A 64 -4.15 -16.28 19.31
N LYS A 65 -5.00 -16.33 20.35
CA LYS A 65 -4.67 -15.83 21.72
C LYS A 65 -4.99 -16.81 22.86
N GLY A 66 -5.28 -18.08 22.55
CA GLY A 66 -5.91 -19.02 23.49
C GLY A 66 -5.00 -20.07 24.17
N HIS A 67 -3.70 -20.13 23.87
CA HIS A 67 -2.83 -21.20 24.37
C HIS A 67 -2.17 -20.86 25.71
N LYS A 68 -2.12 -21.86 26.62
CA LYS A 68 -1.38 -21.77 27.90
C LYS A 68 0.13 -21.62 27.71
N ASP A 69 0.66 -22.04 26.57
CA ASP A 69 2.06 -21.93 26.19
C ASP A 69 2.20 -20.95 25.02
N VAL A 70 2.64 -19.73 25.34
CA VAL A 70 2.79 -18.64 24.38
C VAL A 70 3.90 -18.94 23.39
N ASP A 71 5.04 -19.49 23.84
CA ASP A 71 6.20 -19.69 22.96
C ASP A 71 5.88 -20.74 21.87
N LYS A 72 5.16 -21.81 22.25
CA LYS A 72 4.65 -22.79 21.28
C LYS A 72 3.68 -22.19 20.27
N LEU A 73 2.78 -21.32 20.73
CA LEU A 73 1.81 -20.64 19.87
C LEU A 73 2.48 -19.74 18.81
N LEU A 74 3.52 -19.00 19.22
CA LEU A 74 4.28 -18.14 18.33
C LEU A 74 5.02 -18.96 17.27
N LEU A 75 5.64 -20.08 17.66
CA LEU A 75 6.27 -21.01 16.73
C LEU A 75 5.27 -21.59 15.73
N GLU A 76 4.12 -22.08 16.18
CA GLU A 76 3.08 -22.63 15.29
C GLU A 76 2.59 -21.58 14.29
N THR A 77 2.40 -20.33 14.74
CA THR A 77 2.01 -19.21 13.87
C THR A 77 3.08 -18.93 12.81
N ASN A 78 4.37 -18.91 13.20
CA ASN A 78 5.48 -18.69 12.25
C ASN A 78 5.65 -19.84 11.25
N LEU A 79 5.42 -21.09 11.66
CA LEU A 79 5.47 -22.24 10.75
C LEU A 79 4.38 -22.15 9.68
N GLU A 80 3.16 -21.80 10.09
CA GLU A 80 2.05 -21.59 9.17
C GLU A 80 2.31 -20.39 8.24
N ALA A 81 2.87 -19.32 8.78
CA ALA A 81 3.29 -18.16 8.00
C ALA A 81 4.34 -18.53 6.94
N ALA A 82 5.35 -19.34 7.27
CA ALA A 82 6.35 -19.78 6.29
C ALA A 82 5.72 -20.54 5.11
N ALA A 83 4.76 -21.44 5.40
CA ALA A 83 4.03 -22.16 4.36
C ALA A 83 3.19 -21.21 3.49
N GLU A 84 2.51 -20.25 4.11
CA GLU A 84 1.64 -19.30 3.43
C GLU A 84 2.43 -18.28 2.60
N VAL A 85 3.55 -17.76 3.11
CA VAL A 85 4.46 -16.88 2.37
C VAL A 85 4.95 -17.58 1.10
N ALA A 86 5.47 -18.80 1.21
CA ALA A 86 5.91 -19.56 0.04
C ALA A 86 4.78 -19.79 -0.99
N ARG A 87 3.53 -19.95 -0.53
CA ARG A 87 2.35 -20.04 -1.38
C ARG A 87 2.04 -18.71 -2.09
N GLN A 88 2.02 -17.60 -1.36
CA GLN A 88 1.72 -16.26 -1.88
C GLN A 88 2.77 -15.78 -2.87
N LEU A 89 4.06 -16.07 -2.64
CA LEU A 89 5.15 -15.75 -3.59
C LEU A 89 4.85 -16.31 -4.99
N ARG A 90 4.35 -17.55 -5.06
CA ARG A 90 3.96 -18.19 -6.33
C ARG A 90 2.66 -17.61 -6.90
N LEU A 91 1.64 -17.46 -6.06
CA LEU A 91 0.33 -16.99 -6.51
C LEU A 91 0.37 -15.57 -7.06
N ARG A 92 1.11 -14.67 -6.40
CA ARG A 92 1.25 -13.26 -6.80
C ARG A 92 2.38 -13.01 -7.79
N ASN A 93 3.17 -14.04 -8.10
CA ASN A 93 4.42 -13.95 -8.87
C ASN A 93 5.38 -12.86 -8.33
N MET A 94 5.57 -12.81 -7.01
CA MET A 94 6.46 -11.84 -6.36
C MET A 94 7.93 -12.22 -6.57
N GLY A 95 8.79 -11.28 -6.92
CA GLY A 95 10.21 -11.55 -7.14
C GLY A 95 11.09 -10.33 -6.91
N GLY A 96 12.40 -10.55 -6.86
CA GLY A 96 13.38 -9.60 -6.34
C GLY A 96 13.75 -9.93 -4.90
N LEU A 97 14.11 -8.90 -4.13
CA LEU A 97 14.41 -9.00 -2.70
C LEU A 97 13.09 -9.11 -1.91
N ILE A 98 13.02 -10.08 -1.01
CA ILE A 98 11.88 -10.32 -0.12
C ILE A 98 12.43 -10.42 1.30
N VAL A 99 11.79 -9.73 2.23
CA VAL A 99 12.11 -9.74 3.65
C VAL A 99 10.86 -10.20 4.41
N VAL A 100 11.01 -11.19 5.26
CA VAL A 100 9.93 -11.71 6.11
C VAL A 100 10.28 -11.45 7.57
N ASP A 101 9.44 -10.66 8.24
CA ASP A 101 9.50 -10.36 9.66
C ASP A 101 8.63 -11.37 10.42
N PHE A 102 9.28 -12.43 10.91
CA PHE A 102 8.61 -13.45 11.72
C PHE A 102 8.50 -12.97 13.16
N ILE A 103 7.51 -13.49 13.89
CA ILE A 103 7.36 -13.16 15.31
C ILE A 103 8.61 -13.63 16.08
N ASP A 104 9.08 -12.81 17.01
CA ASP A 104 10.27 -13.10 17.81
C ASP A 104 10.23 -14.50 18.46
N MET A 105 11.29 -15.27 18.23
CA MET A 105 11.49 -16.60 18.78
C MET A 105 12.71 -16.62 19.69
N LYS A 106 12.53 -17.06 20.95
CA LYS A 106 13.62 -17.14 21.95
C LYS A 106 14.65 -18.21 21.62
N HIS A 107 14.21 -19.33 21.06
CA HIS A 107 15.08 -20.48 20.83
C HIS A 107 15.54 -20.54 19.37
N ARG A 108 16.86 -20.67 19.17
CA ARG A 108 17.46 -20.87 17.84
C ARG A 108 16.95 -22.12 17.12
N ARG A 109 16.50 -23.13 17.87
CA ARG A 109 15.84 -24.34 17.32
C ARG A 109 14.56 -23.98 16.56
N ASP A 110 13.79 -23.03 17.07
CA ASP A 110 12.50 -22.60 16.51
C ASP A 110 12.74 -21.82 15.22
N GLN A 111 13.69 -20.89 15.24
CA GLN A 111 14.16 -20.18 14.04
C GLN A 111 14.62 -21.15 12.93
N GLN A 112 15.36 -22.20 13.30
CA GLN A 112 15.79 -23.25 12.37
C GLN A 112 14.62 -24.07 11.82
N ALA A 113 13.58 -24.32 12.63
CA ALA A 113 12.39 -25.03 12.18
C ALA A 113 11.63 -24.22 11.11
N VAL A 114 11.42 -22.93 11.35
CA VAL A 114 10.80 -21.99 10.40
C VAL A 114 11.61 -21.92 9.09
N TYR A 115 12.93 -21.75 9.19
CA TYR A 115 13.82 -21.74 8.03
C TYR A 115 13.75 -23.03 7.19
N LYS A 116 13.78 -24.20 7.83
CA LYS A 116 13.69 -25.49 7.13
C LYS A 116 12.35 -25.66 6.44
N LEU A 117 11.25 -25.27 7.10
CA LEU A 117 9.92 -25.35 6.53
C LEU A 117 9.77 -24.42 5.32
N MET A 118 10.29 -23.20 5.40
CA MET A 118 10.31 -22.25 4.28
C MET A 118 11.02 -22.86 3.06
N LEU A 119 12.23 -23.43 3.25
CA LEU A 119 12.96 -24.12 2.18
C LEU A 119 12.16 -25.28 1.58
N GLU A 120 11.48 -26.08 2.41
CA GLU A 120 10.66 -27.19 1.94
C GLU A 120 9.52 -26.73 1.02
N HIS A 121 8.78 -25.69 1.42
CA HIS A 121 7.67 -25.17 0.62
C HIS A 121 8.12 -24.45 -0.66
N LEU A 122 9.33 -23.88 -0.68
CA LEU A 122 9.92 -23.26 -1.87
C LEU A 122 10.42 -24.26 -2.90
N LYS A 123 10.68 -25.53 -2.55
CA LYS A 123 11.05 -26.58 -3.53
C LYS A 123 10.00 -26.79 -4.63
N ARG A 124 8.75 -26.40 -4.37
CA ARG A 124 7.65 -26.48 -5.33
C ARG A 124 7.61 -25.28 -6.29
N ASP A 125 8.42 -24.26 -6.03
CA ASP A 125 8.54 -23.09 -6.89
C ASP A 125 9.37 -23.41 -8.13
N LYS A 126 8.95 -22.84 -9.26
CA LYS A 126 9.68 -22.94 -10.53
C LYS A 126 10.75 -21.86 -10.65
N ALA A 127 10.56 -20.73 -9.97
CA ALA A 127 11.54 -19.65 -9.94
C ALA A 127 12.71 -20.06 -9.04
N LYS A 128 13.94 -19.65 -9.40
CA LYS A 128 15.10 -19.84 -8.53
C LYS A 128 14.95 -18.97 -7.29
N THR A 129 15.18 -19.57 -6.12
CA THR A 129 15.11 -18.89 -4.83
C THR A 129 16.39 -19.09 -4.05
N GLN A 130 16.85 -18.06 -3.35
CA GLN A 130 17.91 -18.16 -2.36
C GLN A 130 17.38 -17.58 -1.05
N VAL A 131 17.45 -18.35 0.03
CA VAL A 131 16.93 -17.96 1.35
C VAL A 131 18.08 -18.00 2.34
N LEU A 132 18.20 -16.98 3.17
CA LEU A 132 19.14 -16.94 4.29
C LEU A 132 18.42 -17.37 5.58
N PRO A 133 19.15 -17.93 6.57
CA PRO A 133 18.61 -18.12 7.90
C PRO A 133 18.12 -16.79 8.51
N ILE A 134 17.21 -16.87 9.48
CA ILE A 134 16.74 -15.70 10.23
C ILE A 134 17.95 -14.98 10.85
N SER A 135 18.04 -13.68 10.59
CA SER A 135 19.15 -12.83 11.02
C SER A 135 19.08 -12.54 12.51
N GLN A 136 20.10 -11.85 13.03
CA GLN A 136 20.11 -11.40 14.43
C GLN A 136 19.02 -10.36 14.72
N PHE A 137 18.49 -9.69 13.70
CA PHE A 137 17.40 -8.72 13.81
C PHE A 137 16.01 -9.38 13.68
N GLY A 138 15.92 -10.71 13.62
CA GLY A 138 14.65 -11.43 13.50
C GLY A 138 14.12 -11.57 12.07
N LEU A 139 14.82 -11.00 11.08
CA LEU A 139 14.38 -10.97 9.69
C LEU A 139 14.88 -12.18 8.88
N MET A 140 14.02 -12.76 8.05
CA MET A 140 14.42 -13.71 7.02
C MET A 140 14.53 -12.99 5.67
N GLU A 141 15.73 -12.98 5.10
CA GLU A 141 16.01 -12.39 3.79
C GLU A 141 16.05 -13.47 2.72
N MET A 142 15.42 -13.19 1.59
CA MET A 142 15.49 -14.09 0.43
C MET A 142 15.42 -13.33 -0.89
N THR A 143 15.93 -13.97 -1.94
CA THR A 143 15.72 -13.53 -3.32
C THR A 143 14.92 -14.57 -4.07
N ARG A 144 14.06 -14.10 -4.98
CA ARG A 144 13.30 -14.94 -5.91
C ARG A 144 13.42 -14.37 -7.32
N GLN A 145 13.82 -15.19 -8.27
CA GLN A 145 13.96 -14.78 -9.67
C GLN A 145 12.63 -14.27 -10.23
N ARG A 146 12.64 -13.10 -10.88
CA ARG A 146 11.50 -12.60 -11.66
C ARG A 146 11.45 -13.34 -13.00
N LEU A 147 10.40 -14.13 -13.21
CA LEU A 147 10.17 -14.83 -14.48
C LEU A 147 9.34 -13.99 -15.45
N ASN A 148 8.37 -13.23 -14.92
CA ASN A 148 7.49 -12.29 -15.62
C ASN A 148 7.29 -11.07 -14.71
N GLU A 149 6.61 -10.03 -15.20
CA GLU A 149 6.08 -8.95 -14.37
C GLU A 149 5.19 -9.51 -13.24
N SER A 150 5.19 -8.85 -12.08
CA SER A 150 4.32 -9.25 -10.97
C SER A 150 2.86 -8.98 -11.33
N LEU A 151 1.96 -9.87 -10.91
CA LEU A 151 0.53 -9.74 -11.24
C LEU A 151 -0.07 -8.40 -10.78
N GLY A 152 0.45 -7.81 -9.70
CA GLY A 152 0.02 -6.50 -9.23
C GLY A 152 0.18 -5.41 -10.30
N THR A 153 1.31 -5.36 -10.98
CA THR A 153 1.60 -4.36 -12.02
C THR A 153 0.76 -4.58 -13.28
N THR A 154 0.37 -5.83 -13.56
CA THR A 154 -0.50 -6.16 -14.70
C THR A 154 -1.97 -5.87 -14.42
N LEU A 155 -2.40 -5.95 -13.16
CA LEU A 155 -3.81 -5.83 -12.76
C LEU A 155 -4.20 -4.46 -12.21
N TYR A 156 -3.25 -3.70 -11.67
CA TYR A 156 -3.49 -2.41 -11.01
C TYR A 156 -2.69 -1.29 -11.65
N GLU A 157 -3.26 -0.10 -11.67
CA GLU A 157 -2.56 1.15 -11.97
C GLU A 157 -2.21 1.88 -10.67
N ASP A 158 -1.21 2.77 -10.74
CA ASP A 158 -0.83 3.59 -9.59
C ASP A 158 -1.99 4.48 -9.16
N CYS A 159 -2.15 4.64 -7.84
CA CYS A 159 -3.18 5.51 -7.30
C CYS A 159 -3.03 6.93 -7.87
N PRO A 160 -4.04 7.50 -8.55
CA PRO A 160 -3.91 8.81 -9.18
C PRO A 160 -3.79 9.96 -8.16
N TYR A 161 -4.11 9.70 -6.89
CA TYR A 161 -4.05 10.65 -5.78
C TYR A 161 -2.66 10.69 -5.15
N CYS A 162 -2.24 9.58 -4.56
CA CYS A 162 -1.00 9.51 -3.79
C CYS A 162 0.17 8.89 -4.56
N LYS A 163 -0.04 8.35 -5.77
CA LYS A 163 0.97 7.63 -6.56
C LYS A 163 1.72 6.56 -5.76
N GLY A 164 0.96 5.80 -4.97
CA GLY A 164 1.49 4.73 -4.12
C GLY A 164 1.91 5.15 -2.71
N HIS A 165 1.87 6.45 -2.36
CA HIS A 165 2.23 6.91 -1.00
C HIS A 165 1.27 6.46 0.10
N GLY A 166 0.05 6.01 -0.26
CA GLY A 166 -0.99 5.54 0.66
C GLY A 166 -1.56 6.60 1.60
N GLN A 167 -1.15 7.86 1.46
CA GLN A 167 -1.51 8.97 2.32
C GLN A 167 -1.67 10.24 1.48
N VAL A 168 -2.49 11.16 1.98
CA VAL A 168 -2.72 12.49 1.40
C VAL A 168 -2.64 13.53 2.52
N LYS A 169 -2.06 14.70 2.23
CA LYS A 169 -1.86 15.79 3.21
C LYS A 169 -3.16 16.15 3.92
N THR A 170 -3.04 16.49 5.21
CA THR A 170 -4.18 16.88 6.03
C THR A 170 -4.68 18.28 5.69
N PRO A 171 -5.95 18.64 6.00
CA PRO A 171 -6.45 20.00 5.83
C PRO A 171 -5.59 21.06 6.55
N LEU A 172 -5.03 20.73 7.71
CA LEU A 172 -4.09 21.59 8.44
C LEU A 172 -2.82 21.84 7.63
N THR A 173 -2.19 20.78 7.12
CA THR A 173 -0.99 20.90 6.26
C THR A 173 -1.28 21.78 5.04
N MET A 174 -2.42 21.55 4.40
CA MET A 174 -2.84 22.35 3.24
C MET A 174 -3.09 23.82 3.58
N SER A 175 -3.69 24.10 4.74
CA SER A 175 -3.88 25.48 5.22
C SER A 175 -2.56 26.20 5.43
N VAL A 176 -1.59 25.57 6.10
CA VAL A 176 -0.26 26.15 6.33
C VAL A 176 0.47 26.40 5.01
N GLU A 177 0.40 25.47 4.05
CA GLU A 177 0.98 25.65 2.72
C GLU A 177 0.34 26.82 1.96
N LEU A 178 -0.99 26.92 2.01
CA LEU A 178 -1.72 28.04 1.42
C LEU A 178 -1.27 29.38 2.03
N GLN A 179 -1.20 29.48 3.35
CA GLN A 179 -0.77 30.72 4.03
C GLN A 179 0.65 31.12 3.61
N ARG A 180 1.59 30.17 3.53
CA ARG A 180 2.95 30.42 3.03
C ARG A 180 2.95 30.89 1.57
N ARG A 181 2.14 30.29 0.72
CA ARG A 181 2.01 30.68 -0.70
C ARG A 181 1.42 32.09 -0.83
N LEU A 182 0.39 32.41 -0.04
CA LEU A 182 -0.19 33.75 0.02
C LEU A 182 0.84 34.79 0.47
N VAL A 183 1.61 34.54 1.52
CA VAL A 183 2.70 35.43 1.97
C VAL A 183 3.72 35.68 0.86
N SER A 184 4.13 34.62 0.15
CA SER A 184 5.09 34.73 -0.97
C SER A 184 4.53 35.57 -2.13
N VAL A 185 3.29 35.29 -2.55
CA VAL A 185 2.63 36.00 -3.66
C VAL A 185 2.38 37.46 -3.29
N LEU A 186 1.75 37.71 -2.14
CA LEU A 186 1.39 39.06 -1.69
C LEU A 186 2.61 39.93 -1.37
N GLY A 187 3.71 39.32 -0.93
CA GLY A 187 4.97 40.03 -0.69
C GLY A 187 5.67 40.52 -1.97
N ARG A 188 5.36 39.92 -3.13
CA ARG A 188 5.94 40.29 -4.44
C ARG A 188 4.96 41.07 -5.34
N ALA A 189 3.66 41.00 -5.03
CA ALA A 189 2.61 41.61 -5.83
C ALA A 189 2.62 43.15 -5.72
N LYS A 190 2.41 43.82 -6.86
CA LYS A 190 2.09 45.26 -6.90
C LYS A 190 0.69 45.50 -6.31
N GLU A 191 0.38 46.72 -5.88
CA GLU A 191 -0.90 47.07 -5.23
C GLU A 191 -2.12 46.65 -6.05
N ASP A 192 -2.09 46.84 -7.37
CA ASP A 192 -3.16 46.47 -8.30
C ASP A 192 -3.35 44.94 -8.46
N GLN A 193 -2.43 44.15 -7.93
CA GLN A 193 -2.41 42.69 -8.03
C GLN A 193 -2.73 41.97 -6.70
N LYS A 194 -3.09 42.73 -5.65
CA LYS A 194 -3.35 42.17 -4.31
C LYS A 194 -4.79 41.69 -4.09
N SER A 195 -5.60 41.61 -5.14
CA SER A 195 -6.92 40.98 -5.08
C SER A 195 -6.83 39.57 -5.67
N LEU A 196 -6.98 38.54 -4.84
CA LEU A 196 -6.77 37.14 -5.21
C LEU A 196 -8.05 36.31 -5.02
N ILE A 197 -8.25 35.36 -5.91
CA ILE A 197 -9.21 34.26 -5.77
C ILE A 197 -8.41 33.01 -5.38
N VAL A 198 -8.80 32.39 -4.27
CA VAL A 198 -8.24 31.14 -3.76
C VAL A 198 -9.26 30.04 -3.97
N VAL A 199 -8.90 29.00 -4.72
CA VAL A 199 -9.74 27.82 -4.93
C VAL A 199 -9.08 26.59 -4.32
N VAL A 200 -9.82 25.90 -3.45
CA VAL A 200 -9.38 24.71 -2.71
C VAL A 200 -10.50 23.68 -2.61
N HIS A 201 -10.17 22.46 -2.20
CA HIS A 201 -11.17 21.43 -1.88
C HIS A 201 -12.04 21.82 -0.66
N PRO A 202 -13.33 21.42 -0.58
CA PRO A 202 -14.22 21.73 0.54
C PRO A 202 -13.69 21.38 1.94
N GLU A 203 -12.95 20.29 2.10
CA GLU A 203 -12.34 19.93 3.41
C GLU A 203 -11.32 20.97 3.87
N VAL A 204 -10.50 21.48 2.96
CA VAL A 204 -9.52 22.54 3.26
C VAL A 204 -10.27 23.85 3.52
N MET A 205 -11.29 24.16 2.72
CA MET A 205 -12.15 25.32 2.93
C MET A 205 -12.79 25.34 4.32
N ASN A 206 -13.28 24.19 4.79
CA ASN A 206 -13.88 24.08 6.11
C ASN A 206 -12.86 24.49 7.19
N ARG A 207 -11.66 23.89 7.17
CA ARG A 207 -10.57 24.22 8.09
C ARG A 207 -10.21 25.72 8.08
N LEU A 208 -10.10 26.30 6.88
CA LEU A 208 -9.81 27.73 6.72
C LEU A 208 -10.86 28.63 7.37
N LYS A 209 -12.14 28.24 7.30
CA LYS A 209 -13.26 28.99 7.88
C LYS A 209 -13.36 28.80 9.40
N THR A 210 -13.19 27.59 9.89
CA THR A 210 -13.50 27.27 11.29
C THR A 210 -12.34 27.53 12.24
N GLU A 211 -11.10 27.36 11.81
CA GLU A 211 -9.96 27.45 12.73
C GLU A 211 -8.87 28.44 12.31
N ASP A 212 -8.70 28.71 11.01
CA ASP A 212 -7.63 29.59 10.52
C ASP A 212 -8.14 30.97 10.05
N GLY A 213 -9.41 31.28 10.30
CA GLY A 213 -10.06 32.50 9.80
C GLY A 213 -9.36 33.78 10.27
N GLU A 214 -8.97 33.85 11.54
CA GLU A 214 -8.25 35.01 12.09
C GLU A 214 -6.89 35.23 11.42
N HIS A 215 -6.13 34.16 11.19
CA HIS A 215 -4.84 34.23 10.50
C HIS A 215 -4.97 34.74 9.06
N LEU A 216 -6.04 34.37 8.36
CA LEU A 216 -6.30 34.86 7.00
C LEU A 216 -6.67 36.35 6.99
N VAL A 217 -7.46 36.80 7.97
CA VAL A 217 -7.79 38.22 8.14
C VAL A 217 -6.54 39.05 8.45
N ASP A 218 -5.65 38.53 9.29
CA ASP A 218 -4.38 39.20 9.60
C ASP A 218 -3.48 39.30 8.37
N LEU A 219 -3.46 38.27 7.51
CA LEU A 219 -2.75 38.31 6.23
C LEU A 219 -3.35 39.36 5.28
N GLU A 220 -4.67 39.41 5.13
CA GLU A 220 -5.35 40.43 4.31
C GLU A 220 -4.97 41.84 4.76
N ARG A 221 -5.04 42.11 6.08
CA ARG A 221 -4.70 43.42 6.65
C ARG A 221 -3.23 43.76 6.48
N LYS A 222 -2.33 42.82 6.81
CA LYS A 222 -0.88 43.04 6.74
C LYS A 222 -0.41 43.41 5.34
N TYR A 223 -0.97 42.77 4.32
CA TYR A 223 -0.58 42.99 2.93
C TYR A 223 -1.45 44.01 2.21
N GLN A 224 -2.52 44.53 2.83
CA GLN A 224 -3.55 45.35 2.18
C GLN A 224 -4.12 44.65 0.94
N ALA A 225 -4.45 43.37 1.11
CA ALA A 225 -4.91 42.47 0.08
C ALA A 225 -6.39 42.10 0.27
N ARG A 226 -7.03 41.63 -0.79
CA ARG A 226 -8.39 41.08 -0.75
C ARG A 226 -8.36 39.63 -1.21
N LEU A 227 -8.77 38.70 -0.36
CA LEU A 227 -8.80 37.27 -0.62
C LEU A 227 -10.24 36.80 -0.76
N THR A 228 -10.57 36.21 -1.91
CA THR A 228 -11.87 35.59 -2.16
C THR A 228 -11.71 34.08 -2.21
N PHE A 229 -12.31 33.39 -1.25
CA PHE A 229 -12.21 31.93 -1.14
C PHE A 229 -13.38 31.24 -1.85
N ARG A 230 -13.07 30.26 -2.71
CA ARG A 230 -14.03 29.36 -3.35
C ARG A 230 -13.65 27.91 -3.09
N SER A 231 -14.66 27.06 -2.97
CA SER A 231 -14.47 25.62 -2.84
C SER A 231 -14.93 24.90 -4.10
N ASP A 232 -14.14 23.94 -4.57
CA ASP A 232 -14.50 23.09 -5.69
C ASP A 232 -14.34 21.60 -5.30
N PRO A 233 -15.44 20.81 -5.26
CA PRO A 233 -15.37 19.38 -4.98
C PRO A 233 -14.58 18.57 -6.03
N ALA A 234 -14.39 19.10 -7.24
CA ALA A 234 -13.58 18.44 -8.27
C ALA A 234 -12.07 18.61 -8.04
N PHE A 235 -11.65 19.53 -7.17
CA PHE A 235 -10.24 19.71 -6.83
C PHE A 235 -9.74 18.56 -5.96
N HIS A 236 -8.53 18.08 -6.26
CA HIS A 236 -7.82 17.23 -5.33
C HIS A 236 -7.57 17.99 -4.02
N ARG A 237 -7.60 17.30 -2.86
CA ARG A 237 -7.38 17.96 -1.56
C ARG A 237 -6.06 18.73 -1.47
N GLU A 238 -5.05 18.25 -2.19
CA GLU A 238 -3.72 18.87 -2.24
C GLU A 238 -3.55 19.94 -3.34
N GLN A 239 -4.61 20.26 -4.08
CA GLN A 239 -4.58 21.32 -5.08
C GLN A 239 -4.97 22.66 -4.46
N ILE A 240 -4.15 23.67 -4.73
CA ILE A 240 -4.41 25.08 -4.43
C ILE A 240 -4.25 25.85 -5.73
N MET A 241 -5.32 26.52 -6.16
CA MET A 241 -5.26 27.49 -7.24
C MET A 241 -5.36 28.89 -6.66
N LEU A 242 -4.43 29.76 -7.10
CA LEU A 242 -4.49 31.19 -6.85
C LEU A 242 -4.70 31.88 -8.19
N ALA A 243 -5.63 32.81 -8.28
CA ALA A 243 -5.84 33.61 -9.48
C ALA A 243 -5.99 35.07 -9.10
N ASN A 244 -5.60 35.98 -9.99
CA ASN A 244 -5.88 37.40 -9.81
C ASN A 244 -7.39 37.64 -10.01
N ALA A 245 -8.03 38.33 -9.05
CA ALA A 245 -9.47 38.56 -9.08
C ALA A 245 -9.92 39.51 -10.20
N THR A 246 -9.02 40.37 -10.68
CA THR A 246 -9.29 41.37 -11.73
C THR A 246 -9.07 40.79 -13.12
N THR A 247 -7.96 40.07 -13.33
CA THR A 247 -7.62 39.52 -14.65
C THR A 247 -8.11 38.09 -14.87
N GLY A 248 -8.41 37.36 -13.79
CA GLY A 248 -8.75 35.93 -13.84
C GLY A 248 -7.55 35.02 -14.13
N GLU A 249 -6.35 35.58 -14.32
CA GLU A 249 -5.15 34.81 -14.63
C GLU A 249 -4.66 34.02 -13.42
N GLU A 250 -4.34 32.75 -13.65
CA GLU A 250 -3.79 31.86 -12.64
C GLU A 250 -2.37 32.29 -12.26
N ILE A 251 -2.14 32.48 -10.96
CA ILE A 251 -0.84 32.77 -10.37
C ILE A 251 -0.13 31.45 -10.09
N ARG A 252 0.70 31.05 -11.04
CA ARG A 252 1.62 29.93 -10.88
C ARG A 252 2.78 30.32 -9.93
N PRO A 253 3.31 29.37 -9.16
CA PRO A 253 4.41 29.63 -8.22
C PRO A 253 5.65 30.24 -8.89
#